data_AF-A0A918H7J0-F1
#
_entry.id   AF-A0A918H7J0-F1
#
_cell.length_a   1.000
_cell.length_b   1.000
_cell.length_c   1.000
_cell.angle_alpha   90.00
_cell.angle_beta   90.00
_cell.angle_gamma   90.00
#
_symmetry.space_group_name_H-M   'P 1'
#
loop_
_entity.id
_entity.type
_entity.pdbx_description
1 polymer ?
#
loop_
_entity_poly.entity_id
_entity_poly.type
_entity_poly.pdbx_seq_one_letter_code
_entity_poly.pdbx_strand_id
1 'polypeptide(L)'
;MPEQWPTPEQAYADVPSILSEISWVARTLAATPCLAPLDREYYLRKAALLDRVALADPDDGDATAAAYAAAVQLLDVDPPAVICDPRAYVRQQYAHLRSGARGTRAARGGYGWL
;
A
#
# COMPACT_ATOMS: atom_id res chain seq x y z
N MET A 1 14.63 -12.11 16.74
CA MET A 1 15.05 -12.40 15.36
C MET A 1 14.61 -11.23 14.51
N PRO A 2 15.43 -10.65 13.61
CA PRO A 2 14.90 -9.67 12.69
C PRO A 2 13.83 -10.38 11.85
N GLU A 3 12.61 -9.88 11.90
CA GLU A 3 11.50 -10.41 11.11
C GLU A 3 11.90 -10.31 9.64
N GLN A 4 11.97 -11.44 8.95
CA GLN A 4 12.41 -11.48 7.57
C GLN A 4 11.36 -10.75 6.73
N TRP A 5 11.77 -9.63 6.11
CA TRP A 5 10.91 -8.84 5.24
C TRP A 5 10.28 -9.73 4.15
N PRO A 6 8.97 -9.57 3.85
CA PRO A 6 8.34 -10.39 2.83
C PRO A 6 8.96 -10.10 1.46
N THR A 7 9.10 -11.15 0.65
CA THR A 7 9.39 -11.00 -0.78
C THR A 7 8.26 -10.23 -1.48
N PRO A 8 8.52 -9.57 -2.63
CA PRO A 8 7.48 -8.92 -3.40
C PRO A 8 6.30 -9.85 -3.73
N GLU A 9 6.58 -11.09 -4.07
CA GLU A 9 5.60 -12.11 -4.41
C GLU A 9 4.69 -12.42 -3.22
N GLN A 10 5.28 -12.55 -2.02
CA GLN A 10 4.52 -12.77 -0.78
C GLN A 10 3.68 -11.54 -0.40
N ALA A 11 4.24 -10.34 -0.53
CA ALA A 11 3.55 -9.11 -0.16
C ALA A 11 2.33 -8.80 -1.04
N TYR A 12 2.37 -9.22 -2.31
CA TYR A 12 1.36 -8.91 -3.32
C TYR A 12 0.56 -10.12 -3.81
N ALA A 13 0.61 -11.26 -3.12
CA ALA A 13 -0.12 -12.46 -3.54
C ALA A 13 -1.64 -12.25 -3.71
N ASP A 14 -2.28 -11.51 -2.78
CA ASP A 14 -3.74 -11.34 -2.71
C ASP A 14 -4.19 -9.92 -3.07
N VAL A 15 -3.47 -9.29 -3.99
CA VAL A 15 -3.63 -7.88 -4.33
C VAL A 15 -4.70 -7.67 -5.43
N PRO A 16 -5.48 -6.57 -5.40
CA PRO A 16 -6.30 -6.20 -6.55
C PRO A 16 -5.46 -5.95 -7.81
N SER A 17 -6.10 -6.02 -8.98
CA SER A 17 -5.42 -5.71 -10.25
C SER A 17 -4.86 -4.28 -10.26
N ILE A 18 -3.77 -4.06 -11.01
CA ILE A 18 -3.13 -2.74 -11.17
C ILE A 18 -4.17 -1.69 -11.58
N LEU A 19 -5.03 -2.00 -12.57
CA LEU A 19 -6.07 -1.08 -13.04
C LEU A 19 -7.09 -0.71 -11.95
N SER A 20 -7.46 -1.67 -11.09
CA SER A 20 -8.38 -1.42 -9.96
C SER A 20 -7.74 -0.49 -8.92
N GLU A 21 -6.45 -0.69 -8.63
CA GLU A 21 -5.70 0.19 -7.72
C GLU A 21 -5.48 1.58 -8.32
N ILE A 22 -5.14 1.71 -9.60
CA ILE A 22 -5.07 3.02 -10.31
C ILE A 22 -6.39 3.76 -10.16
N SER A 23 -7.51 3.07 -10.45
CA SER A 23 -8.85 3.67 -10.36
C SER A 23 -9.17 4.12 -8.93
N TRP A 24 -8.77 3.34 -7.92
CA TRP A 24 -8.99 3.70 -6.52
C TRP A 24 -8.15 4.93 -6.12
N VAL A 25 -6.83 4.92 -6.40
CA VAL A 25 -5.93 6.04 -6.07
C VAL A 25 -6.39 7.33 -6.74
N ALA A 26 -6.69 7.28 -8.04
CA ALA A 26 -7.12 8.44 -8.80
C ALA A 26 -8.46 9.01 -8.28
N ARG A 27 -9.44 8.15 -7.97
CA ARG A 27 -10.73 8.57 -7.44
C ARG A 27 -10.61 9.17 -6.05
N THR A 28 -9.82 8.56 -5.17
CA THR A 28 -9.58 9.08 -3.82
C THR A 28 -8.97 10.47 -3.89
N LEU A 29 -7.93 10.65 -4.71
CA LEU A 29 -7.29 11.96 -4.89
C LEU A 29 -8.26 13.00 -5.47
N ALA A 30 -9.06 12.64 -6.48
CA ALA A 30 -10.01 13.55 -7.12
C ALA A 30 -11.20 13.95 -6.21
N ALA A 31 -11.56 13.09 -5.25
CA ALA A 31 -12.63 13.37 -4.28
C ALA A 31 -12.13 14.21 -3.09
N THR A 32 -10.81 14.31 -2.89
CA THR A 32 -10.21 15.06 -1.81
C THR A 32 -10.07 16.54 -2.20
N PRO A 33 -10.55 17.49 -1.38
CA PRO A 33 -10.34 18.91 -1.62
C PRO A 33 -8.86 19.26 -1.80
N CYS A 34 -8.57 20.27 -2.62
CA CYS A 34 -7.21 20.73 -2.83
C CYS A 34 -6.52 21.03 -1.48
N LEU A 35 -5.29 20.52 -1.32
CA LEU A 35 -4.45 20.68 -0.13
C LEU A 35 -4.99 20.02 1.15
N ALA A 36 -6.10 19.26 1.08
CA ALA A 36 -6.53 18.46 2.21
C ALA A 36 -5.58 17.26 2.40
N PRO A 37 -5.24 16.90 3.65
CA PRO A 37 -4.38 15.76 3.91
C PRO A 37 -5.06 14.46 3.47
N LEU A 38 -4.25 13.54 2.94
CA LEU A 38 -4.66 12.16 2.64
C LEU A 38 -4.20 11.25 3.78
N ASP A 39 -4.88 10.12 3.95
CA ASP A 39 -4.59 9.20 5.04
C ASP A 39 -3.45 8.23 4.72
N ARG A 40 -2.99 7.52 5.75
CA ARG A 40 -1.96 6.49 5.63
C ARG A 40 -2.32 5.40 4.62
N GLU A 41 -3.59 4.98 4.55
CA GLU A 41 -4.02 3.95 3.59
C GLU A 41 -3.81 4.42 2.15
N TYR A 42 -4.16 5.66 1.83
CA TYR A 42 -3.92 6.23 0.51
C TYR A 42 -2.45 6.16 0.12
N TYR A 43 -1.55 6.66 0.97
CA TYR A 43 -0.11 6.66 0.68
C TYR A 43 0.44 5.25 0.56
N LEU A 44 0.01 4.33 1.43
CA LEU A 44 0.42 2.92 1.39
C LEU A 44 -0.04 2.23 0.11
N ARG A 45 -1.30 2.42 -0.31
CA ARG A 45 -1.84 1.81 -1.53
C ARG A 45 -1.22 2.41 -2.79
N LYS A 46 -0.97 3.72 -2.82
CA LYS A 46 -0.23 4.39 -3.90
C LYS A 46 1.19 3.84 -4.03
N ALA A 47 1.92 3.74 -2.92
CA ALA A 47 3.29 3.22 -2.91
C ALA A 47 3.34 1.75 -3.35
N ALA A 48 2.43 0.91 -2.87
CA ALA A 48 2.34 -0.49 -3.28
C ALA A 48 1.97 -0.66 -4.76
N LEU A 49 1.11 0.20 -5.30
CA LEU A 49 0.79 0.22 -6.72
C LEU A 49 2.04 0.52 -7.57
N LEU A 50 2.78 1.58 -7.24
CA LEU A 50 3.97 1.96 -7.99
C LEU A 50 5.10 0.93 -7.83
N ASP A 51 5.26 0.31 -6.66
CA ASP A 51 6.20 -0.79 -6.48
C ASP A 51 5.91 -1.96 -7.42
N ARG A 52 4.63 -2.32 -7.57
CA ARG A 52 4.20 -3.38 -8.49
C ARG A 52 4.40 -3.03 -9.96
N VAL A 53 4.24 -1.75 -10.34
CA VAL A 53 4.55 -1.28 -11.69
C VAL A 53 6.05 -1.42 -11.96
N ALA A 54 6.89 -0.97 -11.02
CA ALA A 54 8.35 -1.11 -11.13
C ALA A 54 8.83 -2.57 -11.15
N LEU A 55 8.10 -3.49 -10.52
CA LEU A 55 8.40 -4.93 -10.56
C LEU A 55 7.97 -5.59 -11.88
N ALA A 56 6.98 -5.03 -12.57
CA ALA A 56 6.50 -5.56 -13.84
C ALA A 56 7.49 -5.26 -14.99
N ASP A 57 8.22 -4.16 -14.89
CA ASP A 57 9.30 -3.79 -15.80
C ASP A 57 10.50 -3.24 -14.99
N PRO A 58 11.42 -4.12 -14.55
CA PRO A 58 12.53 -3.72 -13.69
C PRO A 58 13.60 -2.89 -14.41
N ASP A 59 13.61 -2.88 -15.75
CA ASP A 59 14.54 -2.08 -16.55
C ASP A 59 14.04 -0.64 -16.73
N ASP A 60 12.77 -0.36 -16.37
CA ASP A 60 12.21 0.99 -16.30
C ASP A 60 12.71 1.73 -15.05
N GLY A 61 13.73 2.56 -15.25
CA GLY A 61 14.30 3.41 -14.21
C GLY A 61 13.33 4.44 -13.65
N ASP A 62 12.40 4.96 -14.47
CA ASP A 62 11.41 5.95 -14.03
C ASP A 62 10.36 5.30 -13.14
N ALA A 63 9.88 4.11 -13.49
CA ALA A 63 9.00 3.33 -12.63
C ALA A 63 9.66 3.01 -11.28
N THR A 64 10.94 2.61 -11.31
CA THR A 64 11.72 2.32 -10.09
C THR A 64 11.89 3.57 -9.22
N ALA A 65 12.22 4.72 -9.81
CA ALA A 65 12.33 5.99 -9.10
C ALA A 65 11.00 6.45 -8.51
N ALA A 66 9.90 6.31 -9.26
CA ALA A 66 8.56 6.63 -8.79
C ALA A 66 8.11 5.76 -7.61
N ALA A 67 8.41 4.45 -7.66
CA ALA A 67 8.15 3.53 -6.56
C ALA A 67 8.93 3.93 -5.29
N TYR A 68 10.21 4.26 -5.43
CA TYR A 68 11.05 4.72 -4.31
C TYR A 68 10.52 6.03 -3.72
N ALA A 69 10.23 7.03 -4.55
CA ALA A 69 9.72 8.32 -4.09
C ALA A 69 8.38 8.18 -3.36
N ALA A 70 7.48 7.32 -3.85
CA ALA A 70 6.21 7.05 -3.19
C ALA A 70 6.39 6.29 -1.86
N ALA A 71 7.37 5.40 -1.79
CA ALA A 71 7.73 4.74 -0.53
C ALA A 71 8.25 5.74 0.51
N VAL A 72 9.09 6.70 0.11
CA VAL A 72 9.55 7.80 0.98
C VAL A 72 8.37 8.66 1.46
N GLN A 73 7.44 9.02 0.57
CA GLN A 73 6.22 9.75 0.96
C GLN A 73 5.40 9.00 2.03
N LEU A 74 5.35 7.66 1.97
CA LEU A 74 4.72 6.88 3.03
C LEU A 74 5.49 7.02 4.35
N LEU A 75 6.83 6.93 4.35
CA LEU A 75 7.64 7.08 5.57
C LEU A 75 7.48 8.47 6.22
N ASP A 76 7.29 9.52 5.43
CA ASP A 76 7.04 10.87 5.96
C ASP A 76 5.72 10.95 6.74
N VAL A 77 4.71 10.20 6.31
CA VAL A 77 3.37 10.14 6.94
C VAL A 77 3.29 9.06 8.03
N ASP A 78 4.10 8.02 7.91
CA ASP A 78 4.13 6.82 8.75
C ASP A 78 5.59 6.42 9.05
N PRO A 79 6.27 7.17 9.93
CA PRO A 79 7.68 6.98 10.17
C PRO A 79 7.94 5.66 10.92
N PRO A 80 8.82 4.79 10.40
CA PRO A 80 9.20 3.57 11.09
C PRO A 80 10.06 3.88 12.32
N ALA A 81 10.02 3.00 13.33
CA ALA A 81 10.85 3.13 14.52
C ALA A 81 12.36 3.01 14.25
N VAL A 82 12.74 2.46 13.10
CA VAL A 82 14.12 2.26 12.67
C VAL A 82 14.28 2.61 11.19
N ILE A 83 15.44 3.11 10.79
CA ILE A 83 15.77 3.32 9.38
C ILE A 83 15.72 1.98 8.66
N CYS A 84 15.00 1.91 7.54
CA CYS A 84 14.81 0.69 6.75
C CYS A 84 14.77 1.00 5.26
N ASP A 85 14.83 -0.05 4.43
CA ASP A 85 14.57 0.10 2.99
C ASP A 85 13.11 0.53 2.77
N PRO A 86 12.86 1.68 2.09
CA PRO A 86 11.50 2.19 1.92
C PRO A 86 10.57 1.22 1.18
N ARG A 87 11.07 0.52 0.15
CA ARG A 87 10.23 -0.40 -0.65
C ARG A 87 9.90 -1.67 0.14
N ALA A 88 10.83 -2.17 0.94
CA ALA A 88 10.58 -3.25 1.89
C ALA A 88 9.53 -2.84 2.93
N TYR A 89 9.61 -1.60 3.45
CA TYR A 89 8.58 -1.03 4.34
C TYR A 89 7.18 -1.11 3.74
N VAL A 90 7.03 -0.61 2.52
CA VAL A 90 5.76 -0.66 1.78
C VAL A 90 5.23 -2.10 1.68
N ARG A 91 6.07 -3.05 1.28
CA ARG A 91 5.68 -4.47 1.11
C ARG A 91 5.19 -5.09 2.41
N GLN A 92 5.90 -4.88 3.52
CA GLN A 92 5.49 -5.37 4.83
C GLN A 92 4.16 -4.76 5.29
N GLN A 93 4.05 -3.43 5.23
CA GLN A 93 2.84 -2.74 5.69
C GLN A 93 1.62 -3.07 4.81
N TYR A 94 1.83 -3.29 3.51
CA TYR A 94 0.76 -3.72 2.62
C TYR A 94 0.29 -5.15 2.94
N ALA A 95 1.21 -6.06 3.22
CA ALA A 95 0.89 -7.43 3.66
C ALA A 95 0.08 -7.42 4.97
N HIS A 96 0.44 -6.55 5.92
CA HIS A 96 -0.32 -6.35 7.16
C HIS A 96 -1.72 -5.80 6.90
N LEU A 97 -1.86 -4.77 6.06
CA LEU A 97 -3.16 -4.20 5.67
C LEU A 97 -4.09 -5.26 5.09
N ARG A 98 -3.58 -6.10 4.17
CA ARG A 98 -4.37 -7.16 3.52
C ARG A 98 -4.73 -8.30 4.47
N SER A 99 -3.89 -8.59 5.44
CA SER A 99 -4.18 -9.56 6.50
C SER A 99 -5.26 -9.03 7.46
N GLY A 100 -5.20 -7.76 7.85
CA GLY A 100 -6.21 -7.11 8.70
C GLY A 100 -7.58 -6.93 8.01
N ALA A 101 -7.60 -6.64 6.71
CA ALA A 101 -8.83 -6.55 5.92
C ALA A 101 -9.57 -7.89 5.82
N ARG A 102 -8.85 -9.02 5.83
CA ARG A 102 -9.46 -10.37 5.88
C ARG A 102 -10.11 -10.67 7.24
N GLY A 103 -9.54 -10.16 8.34
CA GLY A 103 -10.09 -10.34 9.69
C GLY A 103 -11.34 -9.51 9.99
N THR A 104 -11.49 -8.33 9.39
CA THR A 104 -12.59 -7.39 9.68
C THR A 104 -13.91 -7.71 8.96
N ARG A 105 -13.92 -8.63 7.99
CA ARG A 105 -15.17 -9.05 7.30
C ARG A 105 -16.03 -10.02 8.12
N ALA A 106 -15.53 -10.57 9.24
CA ALA A 106 -16.26 -11.52 10.07
C ALA A 106 -17.19 -10.88 11.13
N ALA A 107 -17.17 -9.56 11.33
CA ALA A 107 -17.87 -8.91 12.46
C ALA A 107 -19.06 -8.00 12.09
N ARG A 108 -19.71 -8.21 10.93
CA ARG A 108 -20.96 -7.49 10.57
C ARG A 108 -22.10 -8.43 10.13
N GLY A 109 -22.24 -9.57 10.79
CA GLY A 109 -23.43 -10.42 10.70
C GLY A 109 -24.13 -10.47 12.05
N GLY A 110 -25.07 -9.55 12.30
CA GLY A 110 -25.87 -9.58 13.52
C GLY A 110 -26.61 -8.29 13.82
N TYR A 111 -27.49 -7.84 12.93
CA TYR A 111 -28.57 -6.92 13.32
C TYR A 111 -29.90 -7.67 13.30
N GLY A 112 -30.60 -7.58 14.44
CA GLY A 112 -32.06 -7.66 14.57
C GLY A 112 -32.65 -9.07 14.53
N TRP A 113 -33.48 -9.43 15.50
CA TRP A 113 -34.90 -9.07 15.54
C TRP A 113 -35.47 -9.26 16.95
N LEU A 114 -36.27 -8.26 17.37
CA LEU A 114 -37.35 -8.27 18.38
C LEU A 114 -36.97 -8.46 19.86
#